data_AF-A0AAD7BCZ1-F1
#
_entry.id   AF-A0AAD7BCZ1-F1
#
_cell.length_a   1.000
_cell.length_b   1.000
_cell.length_c   1.000
_cell.angle_alpha   90.00
_cell.angle_beta   90.00
_cell.angle_gamma   90.00
#
_symmetry.space_group_name_H-M   'P 1'
#
loop_
_entity.id
_entity.type
_entity.pdbx_description
1 polymer ?
#
loop_
_entity_poly.entity_id
_entity_poly.type
_entity_poly.pdbx_seq_one_letter_code
_entity_poly.pdbx_strand_id
1 'polypeptide(L)'
;MRETHDAHSSRGLSLAFLSACETAQAHVKTPDEAMHLAATFLFAGFSGVVGTMWTMADSDGPQITDKFYQHLFKNCDADAKSPTLPDLSKAAETLHLAVAELRKDPQVTFMRWVPFVYYGL
;
A
#
# COMPACT_ATOMS: atom_id res chain seq x y z
N MET A 1 -7.88 -37.98 24.97
CA MET A 1 -6.85 -37.32 24.17
C MET A 1 -7.45 -37.05 22.79
N ARG A 2 -8.10 -35.91 22.61
CA ARG A 2 -8.71 -35.48 21.34
C ARG A 2 -7.81 -34.39 20.79
N GLU A 3 -7.16 -34.68 19.68
CA GLU A 3 -6.39 -33.74 18.90
C GLU A 3 -7.37 -32.75 18.25
N THR A 4 -7.23 -31.47 18.57
CA THR A 4 -7.80 -30.37 17.78
C THR A 4 -6.67 -29.80 16.93
N HIS A 5 -6.54 -30.34 15.73
CA HIS A 5 -5.73 -29.77 14.68
C HIS A 5 -6.48 -28.57 14.08
N ASP A 6 -5.71 -27.50 13.85
CA ASP A 6 -5.95 -26.45 12.85
C ASP A 6 -7.06 -25.42 13.13
N ALA A 7 -6.73 -24.48 14.02
CA ALA A 7 -6.98 -23.07 13.74
C ALA A 7 -5.63 -22.40 13.48
N HIS A 8 -5.19 -22.35 12.22
CA HIS A 8 -4.21 -21.36 11.82
C HIS A 8 -4.84 -19.98 12.10
N SER A 9 -4.45 -19.41 13.23
CA SER A 9 -4.62 -17.99 13.54
C SER A 9 -4.08 -17.22 12.34
N SER A 10 -4.96 -16.69 11.50
CA SER A 10 -4.57 -15.69 10.52
C SER A 10 -4.02 -14.54 11.34
N ARG A 11 -2.69 -14.39 11.36
CA ARG A 11 -2.09 -13.13 11.79
C ARG A 11 -2.76 -12.08 10.91
N GLY A 12 -3.58 -11.22 11.51
CA GLY A 12 -4.34 -10.24 10.75
C GLY A 12 -3.38 -9.45 9.86
N LEU A 13 -3.59 -9.48 8.55
CA LEU A 13 -2.76 -8.70 7.64
C LEU A 13 -2.88 -7.23 8.05
N SER A 14 -1.75 -6.52 8.05
CA SER A 14 -1.71 -5.09 8.35
C SER A 14 -1.01 -4.37 7.21
N LEU A 15 -1.58 -3.22 6.83
CA LEU A 15 -1.13 -2.41 5.71
C LEU A 15 -0.75 -1.02 6.23
N ALA A 16 0.41 -0.53 5.81
CA ALA A 16 0.80 0.88 5.99
C ALA A 16 0.74 1.62 4.66
N PHE A 17 0.16 2.82 4.66
CA PHE A 17 0.20 3.72 3.50
C PHE A 17 0.99 4.97 3.90
N LEU A 18 2.16 5.16 3.32
CA LEU A 18 3.08 6.25 3.65
C LEU A 18 2.88 7.41 2.67
N SER A 19 2.02 8.36 3.02
CA SER A 19 1.60 9.48 2.17
C SER A 19 2.59 10.65 2.14
N ALA A 20 3.89 10.38 2.08
CA ALA A 20 4.93 11.39 2.00
C ALA A 20 5.95 11.02 0.92
N CYS A 21 6.67 12.03 0.43
CA CYS A 21 7.76 11.86 -0.53
C CYS A 21 8.88 10.99 0.05
N GLU A 22 9.53 10.20 -0.82
CA GLU A 22 10.75 9.46 -0.52
C GLU A 22 10.63 8.40 0.60
N THR A 23 9.40 8.00 0.94
CA THR A 23 9.12 7.01 2.00
C THR A 23 9.58 5.60 1.66
N ALA A 24 9.84 5.34 0.38
CA ALA A 24 10.42 4.12 -0.17
C ALA A 24 11.78 4.36 -0.85
N GLN A 25 12.41 5.52 -0.64
CA GLN A 25 13.69 5.84 -1.27
C GLN A 25 14.84 5.20 -0.49
N ALA A 26 15.54 4.26 -1.12
CA ALA A 26 16.79 3.73 -0.57
C ALA A 26 17.90 4.81 -0.56
N HIS A 27 18.78 4.79 0.44
CA HIS A 27 19.85 5.77 0.53
C HIS A 27 20.92 5.51 -0.54
N VAL A 28 21.25 6.52 -1.35
CA VAL A 28 22.21 6.44 -2.46
C VAL A 28 23.59 5.87 -2.08
N LYS A 29 24.04 6.06 -0.83
CA LYS A 29 25.36 5.63 -0.36
C LYS A 29 25.38 4.21 0.20
N THR A 30 24.24 3.69 0.62
CA THR A 30 24.08 2.34 1.18
C THR A 30 22.75 1.74 0.70
N PRO A 31 22.61 1.45 -0.61
CA PRO A 31 21.36 0.93 -1.17
C PRO A 31 20.99 -0.45 -0.62
N ASP A 32 21.98 -1.20 -0.11
CA ASP A 32 21.80 -2.51 0.52
C ASP A 32 21.41 -2.41 2.01
N GLU A 33 21.45 -1.22 2.62
CA GLU A 33 20.95 -1.00 3.97
C GLU A 33 19.47 -0.60 3.90
N ALA A 34 18.63 -1.32 4.65
CA ALA A 34 17.18 -1.09 4.74
C ALA A 34 16.84 0.17 5.54
N MET A 35 17.34 1.33 5.10
CA MET A 35 17.19 2.63 5.75
C MET A 35 16.08 3.48 5.14
N HIS A 36 15.10 2.86 4.45
CA HIS A 36 13.91 3.54 3.98
C HIS A 36 12.71 3.22 4.88
N LEU A 37 11.84 4.22 5.10
CA LEU A 37 10.72 4.13 6.04
C LEU A 37 9.80 2.94 5.73
N ALA A 38 9.58 2.59 4.46
CA ALA A 38 8.79 1.42 4.11
C ALA A 38 9.37 0.10 4.69
N ALA A 39 10.70 -0.06 4.74
CA ALA A 39 11.32 -1.23 5.34
C ALA A 39 11.13 -1.28 6.85
N THR A 40 11.12 -0.12 7.54
CA THR A 40 10.90 -0.10 8.99
C THR A 40 9.50 -0.56 9.36
N PHE A 41 8.49 -0.26 8.53
CA PHE A 41 7.13 -0.77 8.74
C PHE A 41 7.03 -2.28 8.50
N LEU A 42 7.68 -2.81 7.46
CA LEU A 42 7.77 -4.26 7.26
C LEU A 42 8.44 -4.95 8.46
N PHE A 43 9.56 -4.38 8.95
CA PHE A 43 10.26 -4.89 10.12
C PHE A 43 9.40 -4.83 11.40
N ALA A 44 8.56 -3.79 11.54
CA ALA A 44 7.59 -3.65 12.63
C ALA A 44 6.41 -4.65 12.54
N GLY A 45 6.35 -5.47 11.50
CA GLY A 45 5.35 -6.53 11.35
C GLY A 45 4.18 -6.19 10.43
N PHE A 46 4.27 -5.11 9.63
CA PHE A 46 3.29 -4.85 8.57
C PHE A 46 3.43 -5.87 7.44
N SER A 47 2.29 -6.40 6.98
CA SER A 47 2.24 -7.37 5.87
C SER A 47 2.46 -6.72 4.51
N GLY A 48 2.10 -5.44 4.38
CA GLY A 48 2.35 -4.64 3.18
C GLY A 48 2.52 -3.17 3.49
N VAL A 49 3.25 -2.47 2.62
CA VAL A 49 3.53 -1.04 2.73
C VAL A 49 3.46 -0.38 1.35
N VAL A 50 2.65 0.67 1.22
CA VAL A 50 2.67 1.59 0.07
C VAL A 50 3.55 2.78 0.42
N GLY A 51 4.41 3.20 -0.52
CA GLY A 51 5.27 4.38 -0.35
C GLY A 51 5.69 4.99 -1.68
N THR A 52 6.56 6.00 -1.63
CA THR A 52 7.08 6.70 -2.81
C THR A 52 8.61 6.65 -2.90
N MET A 53 9.13 6.29 -4.07
CA MET A 53 10.57 6.13 -4.31
C MET A 53 11.33 7.46 -4.50
N TRP A 54 10.62 8.54 -4.83
CA TRP A 54 11.15 9.91 -4.96
C TRP A 54 10.03 10.91 -4.69
N THR A 55 10.30 12.19 -4.93
CA THR A 55 9.32 13.27 -4.80
C THR A 55 8.08 13.05 -5.67
N MET A 56 6.92 13.10 -5.05
CA MET A 56 5.63 13.12 -5.73
C MET A 56 5.11 14.55 -5.82
N ALA A 57 4.26 14.85 -6.81
CA ALA A 57 3.59 16.14 -6.86
C ALA A 57 2.48 16.20 -5.80
N ASP A 58 2.27 17.37 -5.19
CA ASP A 58 1.26 17.58 -4.14
C ASP A 58 -0.15 17.18 -4.58
N SER A 59 -0.47 17.34 -5.86
CA SER A 59 -1.77 16.95 -6.43
C SER A 59 -1.97 15.43 -6.54
N ASP A 60 -0.89 14.65 -6.59
CA ASP A 60 -0.94 13.22 -6.94
C ASP A 60 -1.19 12.37 -5.70
N GLY A 61 -0.65 12.78 -4.56
CA GLY A 61 -0.86 12.11 -3.28
C GLY A 61 -2.34 11.91 -2.93
N PRO A 62 -3.13 12.99 -2.85
CA PRO A 62 -4.56 12.90 -2.58
C PRO A 62 -5.31 12.06 -3.62
N GLN A 63 -4.97 12.20 -4.91
CA GLN A 63 -5.61 11.42 -5.98
C GLN A 63 -5.33 9.92 -5.84
N ILE A 64 -4.07 9.52 -5.68
CA ILE A 64 -3.71 8.11 -5.50
C ILE A 64 -4.33 7.56 -4.22
N THR A 65 -4.30 8.32 -3.13
CA THR A 65 -4.86 7.89 -1.84
C THR A 65 -6.37 7.68 -1.93
N ASP A 66 -7.10 8.62 -2.53
CA ASP A 66 -8.55 8.51 -2.74
C ASP A 66 -8.89 7.30 -3.60
N LYS A 67 -8.22 7.13 -4.74
CA LYS A 67 -8.42 5.97 -5.62
C LYS A 67 -8.04 4.66 -4.96
N PHE A 68 -6.95 4.62 -4.21
CA PHE A 68 -6.52 3.44 -3.48
C PHE A 68 -7.61 2.99 -2.51
N TYR A 69 -8.09 3.87 -1.64
CA TYR A 69 -9.11 3.51 -0.66
C TYR A 69 -10.47 3.20 -1.29
N GLN A 70 -10.87 3.90 -2.37
CA GLN A 70 -12.07 3.57 -3.14
C GLN A 70 -12.04 2.13 -3.67
N HIS A 71 -10.90 1.68 -4.22
CA HIS A 71 -10.77 0.31 -4.71
C HIS A 71 -10.70 -0.71 -3.57
N LEU A 72 -9.96 -0.40 -2.51
CA LEU A 72 -9.76 -1.30 -1.38
C LEU A 72 -11.08 -1.61 -0.65
N PHE A 73 -11.93 -0.59 -0.50
CA PHE A 73 -13.22 -0.68 0.20
C PHE A 73 -14.40 -0.91 -0.74
N LYS A 74 -14.17 -1.13 -2.05
CA LYS A 74 -15.25 -1.24 -3.06
C LYS A 74 -16.34 -2.26 -2.72
N ASN A 75 -15.97 -3.34 -2.04
CA ASN A 75 -16.89 -4.42 -1.65
C ASN A 75 -17.19 -4.43 -0.15
N CYS A 76 -16.78 -3.39 0.58
CA CYS A 76 -17.07 -3.21 1.98
C CYS A 76 -18.36 -2.41 2.12
N ASP A 77 -19.34 -2.97 2.83
CA ASP A 77 -20.54 -2.24 3.21
C ASP A 77 -20.35 -1.71 4.63
N ALA A 78 -20.25 -0.38 4.75
CA ALA A 78 -20.07 0.31 6.03
C ALA A 78 -21.39 0.41 6.83
N ASP A 79 -22.53 0.34 6.15
CA ASP A 79 -23.88 0.48 6.74
C ASP A 79 -24.50 -0.89 7.09
N ALA A 80 -23.86 -1.99 6.69
CA ALA A 80 -24.27 -3.33 7.06
C ALA A 80 -24.21 -3.56 8.58
N LYS A 81 -25.12 -4.39 9.10
CA LYS A 81 -25.14 -4.82 10.51
C LYS A 81 -23.83 -5.47 10.98
N SER A 82 -23.03 -5.96 10.04
CA SER A 82 -21.67 -6.48 10.28
C SER A 82 -20.76 -5.88 9.21
N PRO A 83 -20.01 -4.81 9.51
CA PRO A 83 -19.11 -4.20 8.55
C PRO A 83 -18.03 -5.21 8.13
N THR A 84 -17.83 -5.34 6.82
CA THR A 84 -16.82 -6.23 6.27
C THR A 84 -15.51 -5.46 6.11
N LEU A 85 -14.43 -5.97 6.68
CA LEU A 85 -13.10 -5.39 6.50
C LEU A 85 -12.60 -5.63 5.07
N PRO A 86 -11.79 -4.71 4.51
CA PRO A 86 -11.21 -4.89 3.19
C PRO A 86 -10.20 -6.04 3.19
N ASP A 87 -10.10 -6.71 2.04
CA ASP A 87 -9.09 -7.73 1.81
C ASP A 87 -7.73 -7.09 1.50
N LEU A 88 -6.89 -6.98 2.52
CA LEU A 88 -5.57 -6.35 2.42
C LEU A 88 -4.58 -7.13 1.53
N SER A 89 -4.86 -8.40 1.18
CA SER A 89 -4.03 -9.13 0.21
C SER A 89 -4.10 -8.53 -1.20
N LYS A 90 -5.13 -7.69 -1.46
CA LYS A 90 -5.31 -6.97 -2.73
C LYS A 90 -4.66 -5.59 -2.76
N ALA A 91 -3.88 -5.22 -1.74
CA ALA A 91 -3.28 -3.89 -1.67
C ALA A 91 -2.38 -3.58 -2.90
N ALA A 92 -1.61 -4.54 -3.39
CA ALA A 92 -0.79 -4.37 -4.58
C ALA A 92 -1.63 -4.11 -5.84
N GLU A 93 -2.69 -4.92 -6.05
CA GLU A 93 -3.65 -4.74 -7.15
C GLU A 93 -4.35 -3.38 -7.06
N THR A 94 -4.76 -3.00 -5.85
CA THR A 94 -5.43 -1.73 -5.56
C THR A 94 -4.54 -0.54 -5.90
N LEU A 95 -3.25 -0.58 -5.53
CA LEU A 95 -2.29 0.46 -5.90
C LEU A 95 -2.10 0.51 -7.41
N HIS A 96 -2.00 -0.64 -8.07
CA HIS A 96 -1.89 -0.71 -9.53
C HIS A 96 -3.07 -0.01 -10.22
N LEU A 97 -4.30 -0.23 -9.75
CA LEU A 97 -5.49 0.42 -10.29
C LEU A 97 -5.48 1.94 -10.06
N ALA A 98 -5.11 2.39 -8.85
CA ALA A 98 -4.97 3.82 -8.55
C ALA A 98 -3.94 4.51 -9.45
N VAL A 99 -2.76 3.90 -9.62
CA VAL A 99 -1.70 4.39 -10.52
C VAL A 99 -2.15 4.38 -11.98
N ALA A 100 -2.88 3.34 -12.40
CA ALA A 100 -3.43 3.25 -13.75
C ALA A 100 -4.46 4.36 -14.03
N GLU A 101 -5.22 4.80 -13.02
CA GLU A 101 -6.10 5.97 -13.16
C GLU A 101 -5.33 7.27 -13.31
N LEU A 102 -4.32 7.51 -12.47
CA LEU A 102 -3.48 8.71 -12.56
C LEU A 102 -2.79 8.80 -13.95
N ARG A 103 -2.35 7.66 -14.49
CA ARG A 103 -1.72 7.57 -15.82
C ARG A 103 -2.66 7.92 -16.99
N LYS A 104 -3.98 7.92 -16.81
CA LYS A 104 -4.93 8.27 -17.88
C LYS A 104 -4.90 9.76 -18.23
N ASP A 105 -4.45 10.61 -17.31
CA ASP A 105 -4.30 12.04 -17.58
C ASP A 105 -3.05 12.28 -18.47
N PRO A 106 -3.22 12.82 -19.69
CA PRO A 106 -2.09 13.09 -20.59
C PRO A 106 -1.11 14.15 -20.05
N GLN A 107 -1.48 14.94 -19.04
CA GLN A 107 -0.62 15.91 -18.38
C GLN A 107 0.27 15.28 -17.29
N VAL A 108 -0.03 14.04 -16.87
CA VAL A 108 0.76 13.31 -15.88
C VAL A 108 1.90 12.60 -16.60
N THR A 109 3.13 13.05 -16.32
CA THR A 109 4.34 12.44 -16.87
C THR A 109 4.71 11.14 -16.16
N PHE A 110 5.58 10.35 -16.79
CA PHE A 110 6.17 9.13 -16.20
C PHE A 110 6.70 9.36 -14.77
N MET A 111 7.41 10.46 -14.54
CA MET A 111 8.01 10.78 -13.25
C MET A 111 7.00 10.98 -12.11
N ARG A 112 5.72 11.22 -12.44
CA ARG A 112 4.67 11.48 -11.45
C ARG A 112 3.97 10.22 -10.96
N TRP A 113 3.79 9.19 -11.81
CA TRP A 113 3.02 7.99 -11.43
C TRP A 113 3.89 6.77 -11.10
N VAL A 114 5.13 6.72 -11.57
CA VAL A 114 6.06 5.62 -11.25
C VAL A 114 6.57 5.59 -9.80
N PRO A 115 6.70 6.72 -9.04
CA PRO A 115 7.29 6.63 -7.70
C PRO A 115 6.47 5.78 -6.74
N PHE A 116 5.17 5.60 -6.97
CA PHE A 116 4.29 4.85 -6.10
C PHE A 116 4.60 3.35 -6.18
N VAL A 117 5.00 2.78 -5.05
CA VAL A 117 5.41 1.38 -4.94
C VAL A 117 4.75 0.69 -3.76
N TYR A 118 4.59 -0.63 -3.90
CA TYR A 118 4.12 -1.51 -2.84
C TYR A 118 5.23 -2.52 -2.48
N TYR A 119 5.48 -2.70 -1.19
CA TYR A 119 6.33 -3.77 -0.66
C TYR A 119 5.50 -4.66 0.25
N GLY A 120 5.56 -5.98 0.07
CA GLY A 120 4.79 -6.93 0.87
C GLY A 120 4.71 -8.30 0.20
N LEU A 121 4.05 -9.23 0.89
CA LEU A 121 3.71 -10.56 0.39
C LEU A 121 2.28 -10.62 -0.14
#